data_AF-A0A0C9RVK0-F1
#
_entry.id   AF-A0A0C9RVK0-F1
#
_cell.length_a   1.000
_cell.length_b   1.000
_cell.length_c   1.000
_cell.angle_alpha   90.00
_cell.angle_beta   90.00
_cell.angle_gamma   90.00
#
_symmetry.space_group_name_H-M   'P 1'
#
loop_
_entity.id
_entity.type
_entity.pdbx_description
1 polymer ?
#
loop_
_entity_poly.entity_id
_entity_poly.type
_entity_poly.pdbx_seq_one_letter_code
_entity_poly.pdbx_strand_id
1 'polypeptide(L)' 'RFEMKRPLVYAAIILICTLSLMQSVHGCDTTLRPSNRKGKDCVGRLCERGQCSHPCKKCVGEHWWCAGYCDL' A
#
# COMPACT_ATOMS: atom_id res chain seq x y z
N ARG A 1 -8.54 -37.69 11.43
CA ARG A 1 -7.36 -37.40 10.59
C ARG A 1 -7.59 -36.04 9.91
N PHE A 2 -7.25 -34.93 10.57
CA PHE A 2 -7.43 -33.56 10.04
C PHE A 2 -6.08 -32.98 9.58
N GLU A 3 -5.36 -33.73 8.73
CA GLU A 3 -4.05 -33.32 8.22
C GLU A 3 -4.14 -32.27 7.10
N MET A 4 -5.34 -31.99 6.57
CA MET A 4 -5.51 -31.04 5.46
C MET A 4 -5.57 -29.57 5.91
N LYS A 5 -5.72 -29.29 7.21
CA LYS A 5 -5.93 -27.91 7.71
C LYS A 5 -4.63 -27.11 7.83
N ARG A 6 -3.52 -27.75 8.24
CA ARG A 6 -2.23 -27.09 8.42
C ARG A 6 -1.69 -26.43 7.14
N PRO A 7 -1.59 -27.13 5.98
CA PRO A 7 -1.04 -26.52 4.77
C PRO A 7 -1.92 -25.39 4.23
N LEU A 8 -3.25 -25.50 4.35
CA LEU A 8 -4.18 -24.44 3.95
C LEU A 8 -4.02 -23.17 4.80
N VAL A 9 -3.82 -23.32 6.12
CA VAL A 9 -3.56 -22.18 7.00
C VAL A 9 -2.24 -21.49 6.63
N TYR A 10 -1.17 -22.25 6.40
CA TYR A 10 0.09 -21.66 5.94
C TYR A 10 -0.04 -20.95 4.59
N ALA A 11 -0.74 -21.57 3.63
CA ALA A 11 -0.98 -20.96 2.33
C ALA A 11 -1.77 -19.65 2.46
N ALA A 12 -2.80 -19.61 3.29
CA ALA A 12 -3.58 -18.40 3.54
C ALA A 12 -2.73 -17.28 4.18
N ILE A 13 -1.89 -17.61 5.16
CA ILE A 13 -0.98 -16.64 5.79
C ILE A 13 0.01 -16.10 4.76
N ILE A 14 0.65 -16.98 3.99
CA ILE A 14 1.60 -16.57 2.94
C ILE A 14 0.92 -15.64 1.94
N LEU A 15 -0.30 -15.97 1.51
CA LEU A 15 -1.04 -15.20 0.52
C LEU A 15 -1.44 -13.81 1.05
N ILE A 16 -1.85 -13.71 2.31
CA ILE A 16 -2.13 -12.41 2.94
C ILE A 16 -0.85 -11.59 3.04
N CYS A 17 0.25 -12.19 3.50
CA CYS A 17 1.54 -11.51 3.61
C CYS A 17 2.05 -11.02 2.24
N THR A 18 1.95 -11.83 1.19
CA THR A 18 2.40 -11.43 -0.16
C THR A 18 1.50 -10.35 -0.75
N LEU A 19 0.19 -10.40 -0.54
CA LEU A 19 -0.72 -9.33 -0.98
C LEU A 19 -0.42 -8.00 -0.26
N SER A 20 -0.22 -8.03 1.05
CA SER A 20 0.17 -6.84 1.81
C SER A 20 1.53 -6.29 1.36
N LEU A 21 2.50 -7.17 1.11
CA LEU A 21 3.79 -6.77 0.56
C LEU A 21 3.65 -6.16 -0.85
N MET A 22 2.89 -6.80 -1.74
CA MET A 22 2.70 -6.32 -3.11
C MET A 22 2.05 -4.94 -3.15
N GLN A 23 1.04 -4.69 -2.31
CA GLN A 23 0.41 -3.37 -2.20
C GLN A 23 1.39 -2.31 -1.69
N SER A 24 2.27 -2.69 -0.76
CA SER A 24 3.31 -1.81 -0.22
C SER A 24 4.39 -1.49 -1.27
N VAL A 25 4.84 -2.50 -2.02
CA VAL A 25 5.79 -2.34 -3.13
C VAL A 25 5.22 -1.42 -4.20
N HIS A 26 3.96 -1.62 -4.62
CA HIS A 26 3.30 -0.75 -5.59
C HIS A 26 3.19 0.71 -5.10
N GLY A 27 2.92 0.92 -3.81
CA GLY A 27 2.91 2.27 -3.23
C GLY A 27 4.30 2.89 -3.09
N CYS A 28 5.32 2.07 -2.90
CA CYS A 28 6.72 2.52 -2.83
C CYS A 28 7.33 2.82 -4.17
N ASP A 29 6.87 2.15 -5.23
CA ASP A 29 7.35 2.40 -6.57
C ASP A 29 6.90 3.78 -7.04
N THR A 30 7.84 4.72 -7.05
CA THR A 30 7.60 6.10 -7.48
C THR A 30 7.21 6.20 -8.94
N THR A 31 7.53 5.22 -9.77
CA THR A 31 7.19 5.21 -11.21
C THR A 31 5.72 4.90 -11.45
N LEU A 32 5.07 4.19 -10.52
CA LEU A 32 3.66 3.82 -10.59
C LEU A 32 2.76 4.88 -9.93
N ARG A 33 3.36 5.88 -9.28
CA ARG A 33 2.60 6.95 -8.64
C ARG A 33 1.92 7.81 -9.69
N PRO A 34 0.66 8.20 -9.46
CA PRO A 34 0.00 9.17 -10.32
C PRO A 34 0.81 10.47 -10.34
N SER A 35 1.06 11.01 -11.53
CA SER A 35 1.73 12.31 -11.64
C SER A 35 0.81 13.42 -11.14
N ASN A 36 1.41 14.49 -10.61
CA ASN A 36 0.70 15.67 -10.15
C ASN A 36 -0.27 16.17 -11.23
N ARG A 37 -1.56 16.23 -10.90
CA ARG A 37 -2.61 16.77 -11.78
C ARG A 37 -2.91 18.19 -11.37
N LYS A 38 -3.11 19.07 -12.35
CA LYS A 38 -3.45 20.49 -12.14
C LYS A 38 -4.66 20.61 -11.20
N GLY A 39 -4.46 21.24 -10.04
CA GLY A 39 -5.49 21.41 -8.99
C GLY A 39 -5.57 20.27 -7.95
N LYS A 40 -4.70 19.27 -8.05
CA LYS A 40 -4.57 18.12 -7.11
C LYS A 40 -3.09 17.82 -6.88
N ASP A 41 -2.31 18.85 -6.55
CA ASP A 41 -0.85 18.79 -6.41
C ASP A 41 -0.35 17.97 -5.21
N CYS A 42 -1.27 17.42 -4.42
CA CYS A 42 -0.98 16.49 -3.35
C CYS A 42 -0.92 15.03 -3.84
N VAL A 43 -1.57 14.69 -4.97
CA VAL A 43 -1.65 13.31 -5.48
C VAL A 43 -0.27 12.82 -5.91
N GLY A 44 0.14 11.65 -5.43
CA GLY A 44 1.47 11.08 -5.70
C GLY A 44 2.59 11.58 -4.79
N ARG A 45 2.34 12.54 -3.89
CA ARG A 45 3.29 12.90 -2.82
C ARG A 45 3.43 11.77 -1.82
N LEU A 46 4.54 11.73 -1.09
CA LEU A 46 4.70 10.83 0.06
C LEU A 46 3.66 11.16 1.12
N CYS A 47 3.05 10.15 1.74
CA CYS A 47 2.32 10.37 2.98
C CYS A 47 3.31 10.26 4.15
N GLU A 48 3.21 11.20 5.08
CA GLU A 48 4.04 11.20 6.27
C GLU A 48 3.25 10.58 7.41
N ARG A 49 3.72 9.44 7.94
CA ARG A 49 3.06 8.73 9.06
C ARG A 49 1.58 8.40 8.77
N GLY A 50 1.29 7.98 7.55
CA GLY A 50 -0.07 7.63 7.10
C GLY A 50 -0.98 8.82 6.86
N GLN A 51 -0.43 10.04 6.88
CA GLN A 51 -1.19 11.27 6.68
C GLN A 51 -0.79 11.95 5.39
N CYS A 52 -1.80 12.52 4.74
CA CYS A 52 -1.68 13.20 3.47
C CYS A 52 -2.36 14.58 3.62
N SER A 53 -1.79 15.60 3.00
CA SER A 53 -2.31 16.97 3.12
C SER A 53 -3.55 17.18 2.26
N HIS A 54 -4.52 17.95 2.78
CA HIS A 54 -5.73 18.32 2.05
C HIS A 54 -5.36 18.98 0.70
N PRO A 55 -6.01 18.63 -0.43
CA PRO A 55 -7.24 17.84 -0.58
C PRO A 55 -7.11 16.32 -0.51
N CYS A 56 -5.90 15.76 -0.50
CA CYS A 56 -5.67 14.32 -0.48
C CYS A 56 -5.84 13.77 0.93
N LYS A 57 -6.69 12.75 1.11
CA LYS A 57 -6.95 12.17 2.44
C LYS A 57 -6.52 10.72 2.56
N LYS A 58 -6.21 10.07 1.44
CA LYS A 58 -5.94 8.64 1.41
C LYS A 58 -4.44 8.37 1.25
N CYS A 59 -3.90 7.54 2.14
CA CYS A 59 -2.57 7.00 2.00
C CYS A 59 -2.63 5.62 1.35
N VAL A 60 -1.93 5.43 0.23
CA VAL A 60 -1.90 4.17 -0.53
C VAL A 60 -0.53 3.51 -0.39
N GLY A 61 -0.52 2.24 0.02
CA GLY A 61 0.68 1.41 0.12
C GLY A 61 1.63 1.80 1.27
N GLU A 62 1.12 2.41 2.33
CA GLU A 62 1.88 2.60 3.57
C GLU A 62 2.21 1.26 4.22
N HIS A 63 3.46 1.13 4.67
CA HIS A 63 3.93 -0.02 5.41
C HIS A 63 5.11 0.39 6.30
N TRP A 64 5.52 -0.47 7.24
CA TRP A 64 6.63 -0.14 8.16
C TRP A 64 7.96 0.22 7.46
N TRP A 65 8.15 -0.20 6.21
CA TRP A 65 9.34 0.09 5.40
C TRP A 65 9.06 1.05 4.23
N CYS A 66 7.81 1.50 4.06
CA CYS A 66 7.42 2.37 2.96
C CYS A 66 6.39 3.43 3.39
N ALA A 67 6.67 4.69 3.08
CA ALA A 67 5.76 5.80 3.37
C ALA A 67 4.49 5.82 2.50
N GLY A 68 4.45 5.07 1.39
CA GLY A 68 3.33 5.09 0.44
C GLY A 68 3.21 6.42 -0.31
N TYR A 69 2.02 6.70 -0.85
CA TYR A 69 1.70 7.97 -1.50
C TYR A 69 0.28 8.47 -1.26
N CYS A 70 0.07 9.77 -1.42
CA CYS A 70 -1.21 10.44 -1.26
C CYS A 70 -2.11 10.24 -2.47
N ASP A 71 -3.37 9.93 -2.20
CA ASP A 71 -4.48 9.95 -3.15
C ASP A 71 -5.67 10.71 -2.52
N LEU A 72 -6.68 10.98 -3.33
CA LEU A 72 -7.86 11.75 -2.93
C LEU A 72 -8.62 11.11 -1.75
#